data_AF-A0A662G655-F1
#
_entry.id   AF-A0A662G655-F1
#
_cell.length_a   1.000
_cell.length_b   1.000
_cell.length_c   1.000
_cell.angle_alpha   90.00
_cell.angle_beta   90.00
_cell.angle_gamma   90.00
#
_symmetry.space_group_name_H-M   'P 1'
#
loop_
_entity.id
_entity.type
_entity.pdbx_description
1 polymer ?
#
loop_
_entity_poly.entity_id
_entity_poly.type
_entity_poly.pdbx_seq_one_letter_code
_entity_poly.pdbx_strand_id
1 'polypeptide(L)' 'MIDEKIFKKISNILEKEEIIEFAYIFGSYAAGLNREDSDIDLAIYLKENINIDYEYPVRLALKIEKRIGIPVDV' A
#
# COMPACT_ATOMS: atom_id res chain seq x y z
N MET A 1 -10.26 6.57 9.38
CA MET A 1 -9.65 5.31 9.82
C MET A 1 -9.85 4.28 8.72
N ILE A 2 -8.87 3.42 8.45
CA ILE A 2 -9.01 2.43 7.37
C ILE A 2 -10.02 1.34 7.72
N ASP A 3 -10.85 0.97 6.75
CA ASP A 3 -11.80 -0.13 6.86
C ASP A 3 -11.07 -1.49 6.90
N GLU A 4 -11.51 -2.40 7.77
CA GLU A 4 -10.86 -3.72 7.98
C GLU A 4 -10.82 -4.58 6.71
N LYS A 5 -11.85 -4.50 5.86
CA LYS A 5 -11.91 -5.23 4.59
C LYS A 5 -10.92 -4.66 3.59
N ILE A 6 -10.75 -3.34 3.55
CA ILE A 6 -9.72 -2.68 2.72
C ILE A 6 -8.33 -3.07 3.23
N PHE A 7 -8.10 -2.98 4.53
CA PHE A 7 -6.83 -3.40 5.15
C PHE A 7 -6.47 -4.84 4.75
N LYS A 8 -7.37 -5.80 4.95
CA LYS A 8 -7.15 -7.21 4.55
C LYS A 8 -6.87 -7.38 3.06
N LYS A 9 -7.52 -6.60 2.18
CA LYS A 9 -7.22 -6.67 0.74
C LYS A 9 -5.81 -6.19 0.43
N ILE A 10 -5.35 -5.10 1.05
CA ILE A 10 -4.00 -4.57 0.89
C ILE A 10 -2.99 -5.60 1.43
N SER A 11 -3.17 -6.08 2.67
CA SER A 11 -2.29 -7.09 3.28
C SER A 11 -2.14 -8.33 2.40
N ASN A 12 -3.24 -8.91 1.91
CA ASN A 12 -3.20 -10.07 1.02
C ASN A 12 -2.45 -9.84 -0.31
N ILE A 13 -2.33 -8.59 -0.77
CA ILE A 13 -1.56 -8.25 -1.97
C ILE A 13 -0.08 -8.15 -1.61
N LEU A 14 0.25 -7.43 -0.53
CA LEU A 14 1.62 -7.20 -0.07
C LEU A 14 2.29 -8.48 0.41
N GLU A 15 1.57 -9.37 1.12
CA GLU A 15 2.09 -10.66 1.58
C GLU A 15 2.50 -11.60 0.43
N LYS A 16 2.01 -11.35 -0.79
CA LYS A 16 2.41 -12.12 -1.99
C LYS A 16 3.66 -11.56 -2.68
N GLU A 17 4.09 -10.37 -2.28
CA GLU A 17 5.33 -9.77 -2.77
C GLU A 17 6.49 -10.27 -1.91
N GLU A 18 7.18 -11.32 -2.37
CA GLU A 18 8.24 -11.97 -1.59
C GLU A 18 9.41 -11.04 -1.22
N ILE A 19 9.56 -9.93 -1.95
CA ILE A 19 10.60 -8.93 -1.75
C ILE A 19 10.29 -7.92 -0.63
N ILE A 20 9.03 -7.82 -0.21
CA ILE A 20 8.61 -6.93 0.88
C ILE A 20 8.87 -7.64 2.22
N GLU A 21 9.51 -6.94 3.14
CA GLU A 21 9.71 -7.41 4.52
C GLU A 21 8.54 -6.97 5.40
N PHE A 22 8.16 -5.69 5.32
CA PHE A 22 6.96 -5.17 5.96
C PHE A 22 6.47 -3.89 5.27
N ALA A 23 5.25 -3.49 5.62
CA ALA A 23 4.65 -2.23 5.18
C ALA A 23 3.83 -1.60 6.31
N TYR A 24 3.66 -0.29 6.27
CA TYR A 24 2.77 0.42 7.19
C TYR A 24 1.97 1.50 6.46
N ILE A 25 0.72 1.66 6.88
CA ILE A 25 -0.13 2.77 6.46
C ILE A 25 0.25 3.99 7.29
N PHE A 26 0.44 5.12 6.63
CA PHE A 26 0.68 6.40 7.30
C PHE A 26 -0.33 7.46 6.80
N GLY A 27 -0.06 8.73 7.09
CA GLY A 27 -0.87 9.83 6.60
C GLY A 27 -2.31 9.84 7.13
N SER A 28 -3.24 10.28 6.28
CA SER A 28 -4.60 10.66 6.70
C SER A 28 -5.41 9.47 7.24
N TYR A 29 -5.26 8.29 6.64
CA TYR A 29 -5.96 7.07 7.07
C TYR A 29 -5.48 6.57 8.43
N ALA A 30 -4.18 6.67 8.71
CA ALA A 30 -3.59 6.32 9.99
C ALA A 30 -4.01 7.30 11.11
N ALA A 31 -4.09 8.60 10.79
CA ALA A 31 -4.50 9.64 11.74
C ALA A 31 -6.03 9.72 11.96
N GLY A 32 -6.82 9.00 11.16
CA GLY A 32 -8.28 9.09 11.19
C GLY A 32 -8.84 10.40 10.62
N LEU A 33 -8.05 11.12 9.82
CA LEU A 33 -8.36 12.41 9.21
C LEU A 33 -8.66 12.30 7.70
N ASN A 34 -8.79 11.08 7.18
CA ASN A 34 -9.10 10.84 5.77
C ASN A 34 -10.50 11.35 5.40
N ARG A 35 -10.61 11.84 4.16
CA ARG A 35 -11.85 12.29 3.51
C ARG A 35 -12.22 11.32 2.40
N GLU A 36 -13.37 11.55 1.75
CA GLU A 36 -13.85 10.75 0.62
C GLU A 36 -12.88 10.77 -0.58
N ASP A 37 -12.10 11.84 -0.72
CA ASP A 37 -11.12 12.05 -1.81
C ASP A 37 -9.69 11.69 -1.43
N SER A 38 -9.46 11.12 -0.23
CA SER A 38 -8.12 10.79 0.25
C SER A 38 -7.60 9.48 -0.32
N ASP A 39 -6.33 9.49 -0.70
CA ASP A 39 -5.50 8.34 -1.00
C ASP A 39 -5.03 7.61 0.28
N ILE A 40 -4.59 6.37 0.10
CA ILE A 40 -3.95 5.58 1.15
C ILE A 40 -2.44 5.65 0.95
N ASP A 41 -1.76 6.31 1.89
CA ASP A 41 -0.29 6.37 1.93
C ASP A 41 0.30 5.06 2.51
N LEU A 42 1.15 4.38 1.76
CA LEU A 42 1.82 3.13 2.16
C LEU A 42 3.33 3.29 2.11
N ALA A 43 4.00 3.07 3.24
CA ALA A 43 5.45 2.96 3.25
C ALA A 43 5.84 1.47 3.16
N ILE A 44 6.73 1.14 2.23
CA ILE A 44 7.17 -0.23 1.97
C ILE A 44 8.64 -0.38 2.37
N TYR A 45 8.93 -1.41 3.15
CA TYR A 45 10.29 -1.82 3.47
C TYR A 45 10.62 -3.12 2.77
N LEU A 46 11.70 -3.13 1.99
CA LEU A 46 12.14 -4.30 1.22
C LEU A 46 13.15 -5.12 2.02
N LYS A 47 13.25 -6.40 1.67
CA LYS A 47 14.32 -7.29 2.14
C LYS A 47 15.69 -6.78 1.70
N GLU A 48 16.72 -7.18 2.45
CA GLU A 48 18.10 -6.85 2.10
C GLU A 48 18.51 -7.41 0.73
N ASN A 49 19.41 -6.71 0.04
CA ASN A 49 19.96 -7.10 -1.26
C ASN A 49 18.94 -7.24 -2.40
N ILE A 50 17.73 -6.67 -2.26
CA ILE A 50 16.77 -6.56 -3.36
C ILE A 50 17.09 -5.35 -4.23
N ASN A 51 17.12 -5.56 -5.54
CA ASN A 51 17.17 -4.49 -6.53
C ASN A 51 15.82 -4.45 -7.27
N ILE A 52 15.09 -3.34 -7.13
CA ILE A 52 13.86 -3.08 -7.86
C ILE A 52 14.09 -2.03 -8.94
N ASP A 53 13.36 -2.12 -10.04
CA ASP A 53 13.32 -1.04 -11.02
C ASP A 53 12.52 0.17 -10.48
N TYR A 54 12.72 1.33 -11.09
CA TYR A 54 12.07 2.58 -10.67
C TYR A 54 10.54 2.58 -10.83
N GLU A 55 9.99 1.63 -11.59
CA GLU A 55 8.56 1.52 -11.83
C GLU A 55 7.87 0.59 -10.82
N TYR A 56 8.62 -0.14 -9.99
CA TYR A 56 8.05 -1.06 -9.01
C TYR A 56 7.02 -0.38 -8.08
N PRO A 57 7.29 0.81 -7.49
CA PRO A 57 6.30 1.49 -6.65
C PRO A 57 5.00 1.79 -7.41
N VAL A 58 5.13 2.29 -8.65
CA VAL A 58 3.98 2.61 -9.52
C VAL A 58 3.17 1.36 -9.86
N ARG A 59 3.84 0.25 -10.19
CA ARG A 59 3.15 -1.03 -10.47
C ARG A 59 2.43 -1.56 -9.23
N LEU A 60 3.05 -1.42 -8.05
CA LEU A 60 2.47 -1.87 -6.79
C LEU A 60 1.24 -1.04 -6.43
N ALA A 61 1.34 0.29 -6.49
CA ALA A 61 0.21 1.20 -6.28
C ALA A 61 -0.97 0.84 -7.19
N LEU A 62 -0.74 0.79 -8.51
CA LEU A 62 -1.78 0.44 -9.50
C LEU A 62 -2.40 -0.95 -9.26
N LYS A 63 -1.59 -1.93 -8.82
CA LYS A 63 -2.07 -3.28 -8.50
C LYS A 63 -3.05 -3.26 -7.31
N ILE A 64 -2.74 -2.46 -6.29
CA ILE A 64 -3.59 -2.29 -5.11
C ILE A 64 -4.85 -1.51 -5.48
N GLU A 65 -4.71 -0.35 -6.13
CA GLU A 65 -5.82 0.51 -6.55
C GLU A 65 -6.87 -0.27 -7.36
N LYS A 66 -6.44 -1.05 -8.35
CA LYS A 66 -7.35 -1.89 -9.17
C LYS A 66 -8.18 -2.87 -8.35
N ARG A 67 -7.73 -3.26 -7.15
CA ARG A 67 -8.41 -4.24 -6.30
C ARG A 67 -9.31 -3.60 -5.23
N ILE A 68 -8.99 -2.38 -4.82
CA ILE A 68 -9.71 -1.69 -3.74
C ILE A 68 -10.58 -0.54 -4.21
N GLY A 69 -10.28 0.08 -5.37
CA GLY A 69 -11.03 1.20 -5.93
C GLY A 69 -10.76 2.55 -5.25
N ILE A 70 -9.67 2.65 -4.49
CA ILE A 70 -9.22 3.85 -3.76
C ILE A 70 -7.80 4.14 -4.26
N PRO A 71 -7.43 5.41 -4.53
CA PRO A 71 -6.06 5.77 -4.87
C PRO A 71 -5.06 5.37 -3.78
N VAL A 72 -3.85 4.99 -4.19
CA VAL A 72 -2.78 4.54 -3.28
C VAL A 72 -1.47 5.21 -3.69
N ASP A 73 -0.79 5.80 -2.71
CA ASP A 73 0.57 6.31 -2.88
C ASP A 73 1.56 5.39 -2.13
N VAL A 74 2.69 5.07 -2.77
CA VAL A 74 3.68 4.07 -2.32
C VAL A 74 5.09 4.65 -2.34
#